data_AF-L1JE49-F1
#
_entry.id   AF-L1JE49-F1
#
_cell.length_a   1.000
_cell.length_b   1.000
_cell.length_c   1.000
_cell.angle_alpha   90.00
_cell.angle_beta   90.00
_cell.angle_gamma   90.00
#
_symmetry.space_group_name_H-M   'P 1'
#
loop_
_entity.id
_entity.type
_entity.pdbx_description
1 polymer ?
#
loop_
_entity_poly.entity_id
_entity_poly.type
_entity_poly.pdbx_seq_one_letter_code
_entity_poly.pdbx_strand_id
1 'polypeptide(L)'
;SGSATSDVVCTLCPAGHFTASATSSRTCDQCPAGTYNTAQGQSLCFQCSAGFYSYSTGATQCDACLPGKYSANPGASSVAACQDCPAGTYNTAQGQSLCFQCSAGFYSSSTGVTQCDACPPGKYSATVGASSSCSLCKAGTYSSSVGATSADVCTSCPASTYSSSAGASSPSACLSCPASSFQTSAGSSVCSHCPPGTISQASSMSTVCAQCVAGTFAASAGISSDTTCTQCAAGSYSEQNKASTCTLCVAGKYSQATAATSSSTCISCAPGTASPSPGGSSPSACVPCQPGFYAAASSSSSCTICPAGSYAQQTQSTSCALCPAGTFIGTAGASSASMCSSCPAGSYTEGAGSTACTLCPAGTYNENTGASSSSACLPCRAGTYGQNQGANSMTMCLECPIGEYSSSTGQIKCTACPLGTYMKLPGSTSLTNCLSCSPGSFSDGPSASCSWC
;
A
#
# COMPACT_ATOMS: atom_id res chain seq x y z
N SER A 1 99.88 -77.07 -47.26
CA SER A 1 99.34 -75.78 -47.74
C SER A 1 97.96 -76.03 -48.29
N GLY A 2 96.97 -75.27 -47.84
CA GLY A 2 95.58 -75.38 -48.31
C GLY A 2 94.59 -74.91 -47.25
N SER A 3 94.74 -73.64 -46.84
CA SER A 3 93.92 -72.98 -45.83
C SER A 3 92.44 -73.03 -46.18
N ALA A 4 91.62 -73.39 -45.20
CA ALA A 4 90.18 -73.15 -45.22
C ALA A 4 89.94 -71.63 -45.26
N THR A 5 89.59 -71.10 -46.43
CA THR A 5 88.93 -69.80 -46.51
C THR A 5 87.49 -70.03 -46.05
N SER A 6 87.21 -69.76 -44.78
CA SER A 6 85.84 -69.47 -44.36
C SER A 6 85.38 -68.27 -45.18
N ASP A 7 84.59 -68.52 -46.22
CA ASP A 7 83.77 -67.49 -46.85
C ASP A 7 82.88 -66.93 -45.75
N VAL A 8 83.30 -65.79 -45.19
CA VAL A 8 82.45 -65.00 -44.32
C VAL A 8 81.40 -64.39 -45.25
N VAL A 9 80.31 -65.11 -45.45
CA VAL A 9 79.13 -64.60 -46.15
C VAL A 9 78.62 -63.43 -45.32
N CYS A 10 78.88 -62.21 -45.78
CA CYS A 10 78.33 -61.00 -45.19
C CYS A 10 76.82 -60.95 -45.48
N THR A 11 76.04 -61.55 -44.59
CA THR A 11 74.58 -61.42 -44.62
C THR A 11 74.22 -60.01 -44.18
N LEU A 12 73.62 -59.23 -45.07
CA LEU A 12 73.09 -57.91 -44.73
C LEU A 12 72.03 -58.05 -43.65
N CYS A 13 72.07 -57.17 -42.65
CA CYS A 13 71.02 -57.14 -41.63
C CYS A 13 69.66 -56.95 -42.30
N PRO A 14 68.64 -57.77 -41.97
CA PRO A 14 67.31 -57.59 -42.53
C PRO A 14 66.74 -56.23 -42.12
N ALA A 15 65.74 -55.76 -42.86
CA ALA A 15 65.01 -54.54 -42.48
C ALA A 15 64.51 -54.64 -41.03
N GLY A 16 64.48 -53.51 -40.33
CA GLY A 16 64.25 -53.40 -38.91
C GLY A 16 65.49 -53.66 -38.03
N HIS A 17 66.63 -54.08 -38.59
CA HIS A 17 67.85 -54.34 -37.81
C HIS A 17 69.03 -53.52 -38.34
N PHE A 18 69.98 -53.17 -37.47
CA PHE A 18 71.15 -52.37 -37.81
C PHE A 18 72.43 -52.95 -37.23
N THR A 19 73.57 -52.47 -37.75
CA THR A 19 74.89 -52.67 -37.15
C THR A 19 75.67 -51.38 -37.21
N ALA A 20 76.12 -50.88 -36.06
CA ALA A 20 76.94 -49.66 -35.99
C ALA A 20 78.36 -49.86 -36.55
N SER A 21 78.80 -51.11 -36.76
CA SER A 21 80.10 -51.45 -37.33
C SER A 21 79.95 -52.01 -38.74
N ALA A 22 80.42 -51.23 -39.73
CA ALA A 22 80.42 -51.61 -41.15
C ALA A 22 81.44 -52.72 -41.50
N THR A 23 82.30 -53.13 -40.57
CA THR A 23 83.47 -53.95 -40.87
C THR A 23 83.50 -55.34 -40.27
N SER A 24 82.75 -55.70 -39.20
CA SER A 24 82.74 -57.09 -38.66
C SER A 24 81.68 -57.44 -37.58
N SER A 25 80.47 -56.85 -37.57
CA SER A 25 79.46 -57.30 -36.59
C SER A 25 78.86 -58.66 -36.97
N ARG A 26 78.84 -59.63 -36.03
CA ARG A 26 78.18 -60.94 -36.20
C ARG A 26 76.71 -60.94 -35.75
N THR A 27 76.24 -59.83 -35.18
CA THR A 27 74.87 -59.68 -34.65
C THR A 27 74.23 -58.43 -35.25
N CYS A 28 72.99 -58.58 -35.67
CA CYS A 28 72.15 -57.47 -36.11
C CYS A 28 71.27 -57.07 -34.94
N ASP A 29 71.45 -55.84 -34.45
CA ASP A 29 70.64 -55.34 -33.35
C ASP A 29 69.30 -54.87 -33.90
N GLN A 30 68.22 -55.24 -33.23
CA GLN A 30 66.89 -54.74 -33.57
C GLN A 30 66.82 -53.23 -33.35
N CYS A 31 66.22 -52.51 -34.29
CA CYS A 31 65.90 -51.10 -34.08
C CYS A 31 65.09 -50.96 -32.79
N PRO A 32 65.54 -50.15 -31.82
CA PRO A 32 64.80 -49.95 -30.58
C PRO A 32 63.45 -49.29 -30.86
N ALA A 33 62.49 -49.47 -29.94
CA ALA A 33 61.18 -48.84 -30.02
C ALA A 33 61.31 -47.31 -30.25
N GLY A 34 60.46 -46.76 -31.10
CA GLY A 34 60.54 -45.36 -31.57
C GLY A 34 61.48 -45.14 -32.77
N THR A 35 62.15 -46.20 -33.26
CA THR A 35 62.99 -46.14 -34.45
C THR A 35 62.65 -47.23 -35.46
N TYR A 36 63.00 -47.03 -36.73
CA TYR A 36 62.76 -47.96 -37.81
C TYR A 36 63.85 -47.90 -38.88
N ASN A 37 63.95 -48.94 -39.70
CA ASN A 37 64.63 -48.86 -40.99
C ASN A 37 63.93 -49.75 -42.02
N THR A 38 63.91 -49.34 -43.29
CA THR A 38 63.11 -49.99 -44.35
C THR A 38 63.93 -50.90 -45.25
N ALA A 39 65.25 -50.79 -45.23
CA ALA A 39 66.15 -51.45 -46.17
C ALA A 39 67.11 -52.42 -45.47
N GLN A 40 67.56 -53.43 -46.20
CA GLN A 40 68.58 -54.36 -45.73
C GLN A 40 69.96 -53.68 -45.68
N GLY A 41 70.79 -54.05 -44.69
CA GLY A 41 72.17 -53.55 -44.55
C GLY A 41 72.30 -52.14 -43.97
N GLN A 42 71.24 -51.60 -43.37
CA GLN A 42 71.26 -50.28 -42.74
C GLN A 42 72.19 -50.24 -41.52
N SER A 43 72.98 -49.18 -41.38
CA SER A 43 73.93 -49.00 -40.27
C SER A 43 73.34 -48.22 -39.08
N LEU A 44 72.13 -47.69 -39.23
CA LEU A 44 71.43 -46.89 -38.23
C LEU A 44 69.92 -47.04 -38.35
N CYS A 45 69.21 -46.76 -37.27
CA CYS A 45 67.76 -46.68 -37.24
C CYS A 45 67.31 -45.22 -37.22
N PHE A 46 66.29 -44.90 -38.02
CA PHE A 46 65.71 -43.56 -38.10
C PHE A 46 64.63 -43.40 -37.03
N GLN A 47 64.61 -42.28 -36.34
CA GLN A 47 63.53 -41.96 -35.40
C GLN A 47 62.20 -41.86 -36.16
N CYS A 48 61.13 -42.41 -35.59
CA CYS A 48 59.79 -42.14 -36.09
C CYS A 48 59.57 -40.62 -36.08
N SER A 49 59.15 -40.06 -37.21
CA SER A 49 58.84 -38.63 -37.29
C SER A 49 57.70 -38.28 -36.34
N ALA A 50 57.62 -37.01 -35.91
CA ALA A 50 56.52 -36.53 -35.10
C ALA A 50 55.16 -36.92 -35.72
N GLY A 51 54.22 -37.36 -34.89
CA GLY A 51 52.93 -37.95 -35.30
C GLY A 51 52.94 -39.46 -35.55
N PHE A 52 54.11 -40.13 -35.51
CA PHE A 52 54.25 -41.56 -35.74
C PHE A 52 55.00 -42.22 -34.58
N TYR A 53 54.71 -43.49 -34.30
CA TYR A 53 55.32 -44.26 -33.22
C TYR A 53 55.71 -45.67 -33.68
N SER A 54 56.54 -46.33 -32.91
CA SER A 54 56.85 -47.76 -33.08
C SER A 54 57.01 -48.40 -31.71
N TYR A 55 56.16 -49.38 -31.40
CA TYR A 55 56.15 -50.07 -30.11
C TYR A 55 57.00 -51.35 -30.10
N SER A 56 57.30 -51.91 -31.26
CA SER A 56 58.06 -53.14 -31.42
C SER A 56 59.53 -52.84 -31.66
N THR A 57 60.41 -53.64 -31.05
CA THR A 57 61.81 -53.71 -31.47
C THR A 57 61.88 -54.39 -32.83
N GLY A 58 62.73 -53.89 -33.72
CA GLY A 58 62.85 -54.43 -35.08
C GLY A 58 61.89 -53.84 -36.11
N ALA A 59 61.32 -52.66 -35.86
CA ALA A 59 60.29 -52.09 -36.72
C ALA A 59 60.82 -51.67 -38.10
N THR A 60 60.06 -52.00 -39.14
CA THR A 60 60.36 -51.63 -40.54
C THR A 60 59.60 -50.40 -41.02
N GLN A 61 58.60 -49.96 -40.24
CA GLN A 61 57.77 -48.79 -40.48
C GLN A 61 57.26 -48.25 -39.14
N CYS A 62 56.95 -46.96 -39.09
CA CYS A 62 56.26 -46.37 -37.94
C CYS A 62 54.74 -46.32 -38.18
N ASP A 63 53.98 -46.62 -37.13
CA ASP A 63 52.53 -46.52 -37.11
C ASP A 63 52.12 -45.06 -36.89
N ALA A 64 51.12 -44.61 -37.64
CA ALA A 64 50.59 -43.26 -37.50
C ALA A 64 49.72 -43.16 -36.24
N CYS A 65 49.82 -42.05 -35.50
CA CYS A 65 48.79 -41.71 -34.52
C CYS A 65 47.44 -41.57 -35.23
N LEU A 66 46.39 -42.15 -34.63
CA LEU A 66 45.03 -42.06 -35.16
C LEU A 66 44.51 -40.61 -35.18
N PRO A 67 43.51 -40.29 -36.02
CA PRO A 67 42.90 -38.96 -36.01
C PRO A 67 42.37 -38.61 -34.61
N GLY A 68 42.44 -37.34 -34.25
CA GLY A 68 42.20 -36.84 -32.90
C GLY A 68 43.42 -36.94 -31.98
N LYS A 69 44.50 -37.64 -32.37
CA LYS A 69 45.74 -37.75 -31.58
C LYS A 69 46.92 -37.11 -32.29
N TYR A 70 47.92 -36.71 -31.51
CA TYR A 70 49.17 -36.16 -32.02
C TYR A 70 50.37 -36.66 -31.22
N SER A 71 51.55 -36.58 -31.84
CA SER A 71 52.81 -36.76 -31.12
C SER A 71 53.77 -35.65 -31.52
N ALA A 72 54.02 -34.71 -30.61
CA ALA A 72 54.79 -33.50 -30.90
C ALA A 72 56.26 -33.77 -31.21
N ASN A 73 56.82 -34.80 -30.59
CA ASN A 73 58.25 -35.09 -30.64
C ASN A 73 58.51 -36.35 -31.48
N PRO A 74 59.55 -36.36 -32.32
CA PRO A 74 60.04 -37.58 -32.97
C PRO A 74 60.47 -38.65 -31.96
N GLY A 75 60.47 -39.92 -32.37
CA GLY A 75 60.97 -41.04 -31.57
C GLY A 75 59.96 -41.67 -30.61
N ALA A 76 58.66 -41.48 -30.84
CA ALA A 76 57.61 -42.05 -30.00
C ALA A 76 57.68 -43.58 -29.96
N SER A 77 57.94 -44.15 -28.79
CA SER A 77 58.20 -45.58 -28.59
C SER A 77 56.97 -46.42 -28.23
N SER A 78 55.77 -45.84 -28.20
CA SER A 78 54.52 -46.56 -27.95
C SER A 78 53.30 -45.74 -28.36
N VAL A 79 52.15 -46.40 -28.48
CA VAL A 79 50.86 -45.74 -28.75
C VAL A 79 50.48 -44.73 -27.64
N ALA A 80 50.98 -44.89 -26.42
CA ALA A 80 50.76 -43.96 -25.32
C ALA A 80 51.43 -42.59 -25.54
N ALA A 81 52.39 -42.50 -26.46
CA ALA A 81 52.99 -41.23 -26.89
C ALA A 81 52.10 -40.45 -27.89
N CYS A 82 51.03 -41.07 -28.41
CA CYS A 82 49.97 -40.39 -29.16
C CYS A 82 48.97 -39.78 -28.18
N GLN A 83 49.16 -38.50 -27.86
CA GLN A 83 48.31 -37.75 -26.95
C GLN A 83 47.04 -37.32 -27.67
N ASP A 84 45.91 -37.33 -26.96
CA ASP A 84 44.68 -36.75 -27.48
C ASP A 84 44.84 -35.24 -27.70
N CYS A 85 44.28 -34.73 -28.79
CA CYS A 85 44.18 -33.30 -28.98
C CYS A 85 43.45 -32.69 -27.79
N PRO A 86 44.03 -31.69 -27.10
CA PRO A 86 43.38 -31.06 -25.97
C PRO A 86 42.08 -30.36 -26.42
N ALA A 87 41.16 -30.18 -25.48
CA ALA A 87 39.91 -29.44 -25.72
C ALA A 87 40.20 -28.08 -26.37
N GLY A 88 39.37 -27.67 -27.32
CA GLY A 88 39.58 -26.48 -28.16
C GLY A 88 40.51 -26.70 -29.34
N THR A 89 41.03 -27.91 -29.54
CA THR A 89 41.86 -28.27 -30.70
C THR A 89 41.38 -29.58 -31.34
N TYR A 90 41.74 -29.79 -32.60
CA TYR A 90 41.34 -30.96 -33.38
C TYR A 90 42.41 -31.32 -34.41
N ASN A 91 42.36 -32.54 -34.93
CA ASN A 91 43.01 -32.89 -36.20
C ASN A 91 42.24 -33.99 -36.92
N THR A 92 42.19 -33.94 -38.26
CA THR A 92 41.35 -34.84 -39.07
C THR A 92 42.13 -36.01 -39.67
N ALA A 93 43.45 -35.89 -39.75
CA ALA A 93 44.31 -36.83 -40.45
C ALA A 93 45.14 -37.68 -39.48
N GLN A 94 45.53 -38.87 -39.93
CA GLN A 94 46.49 -39.73 -39.23
C GLN A 94 47.90 -39.12 -39.30
N GLY A 95 48.75 -39.44 -38.33
CA GLY A 95 50.17 -39.08 -38.39
C GLY A 95 50.47 -37.62 -38.05
N GLN A 96 49.57 -36.93 -37.36
CA GLN A 96 49.69 -35.50 -37.08
C GLN A 96 50.66 -35.23 -35.93
N SER A 97 51.53 -34.23 -36.12
CA SER A 97 52.50 -33.80 -35.09
C SER A 97 51.93 -32.71 -34.17
N LEU A 98 50.79 -32.11 -34.52
CA LEU A 98 50.15 -31.04 -33.76
C LEU A 98 48.63 -31.07 -33.93
N CYS A 99 47.94 -30.31 -33.09
CA CYS A 99 46.50 -30.10 -33.18
C CYS A 99 46.21 -28.66 -33.61
N PHE A 100 45.20 -28.50 -34.46
CA PHE A 100 44.74 -27.20 -34.95
C PHE A 100 43.70 -26.63 -33.99
N GLN A 101 43.77 -25.33 -33.72
CA GLN A 101 42.77 -24.69 -32.86
C GLN A 101 41.43 -24.57 -33.57
N CYS A 102 40.33 -24.73 -32.82
CA CYS A 102 39.00 -24.40 -33.34
C CYS A 102 38.96 -22.93 -33.74
N SER A 103 38.49 -22.63 -34.95
CA SER A 103 38.27 -21.24 -35.39
C SER A 103 37.17 -20.57 -34.55
N ALA A 104 37.12 -19.23 -34.58
CA ALA A 104 35.99 -18.50 -34.00
C ALA A 104 34.65 -19.03 -34.55
N GLY A 105 33.64 -19.10 -33.69
CA GLY A 105 32.35 -19.74 -33.98
C GLY A 105 32.33 -21.26 -33.78
N PHE A 106 33.45 -21.88 -33.44
CA PHE A 106 33.55 -23.31 -33.16
C PHE A 106 34.21 -23.58 -31.80
N TYR A 107 33.92 -24.73 -31.21
CA TYR A 107 34.48 -25.15 -29.93
C TYR A 107 34.68 -26.67 -29.88
N SER A 108 35.45 -27.13 -28.90
CA SER A 108 35.49 -28.54 -28.52
C SER A 108 35.67 -28.66 -27.02
N SER A 109 34.71 -29.27 -26.33
CA SER A 109 34.78 -29.54 -24.89
C SER A 109 35.50 -30.86 -24.57
N SER A 110 35.65 -31.72 -25.57
CA SER A 110 36.21 -33.06 -25.43
C SER A 110 37.62 -33.12 -25.98
N THR A 111 38.47 -33.95 -25.39
CA THR A 111 39.79 -34.26 -25.94
C THR A 111 39.67 -35.28 -27.06
N GLY A 112 40.61 -35.30 -27.99
CA GLY A 112 40.70 -36.34 -29.02
C GLY A 112 39.75 -36.14 -30.19
N VAL A 113 39.16 -34.96 -30.35
CA VAL A 113 38.18 -34.71 -31.41
C VAL A 113 38.84 -34.55 -32.77
N THR A 114 38.14 -35.01 -33.80
CA THR A 114 38.58 -34.88 -35.20
C THR A 114 37.97 -33.68 -35.90
N GLN A 115 37.01 -33.01 -35.27
CA GLN A 115 36.35 -31.82 -35.77
C GLN A 115 35.84 -30.99 -34.59
N CYS A 116 35.81 -29.67 -34.74
CA CYS A 116 35.18 -28.79 -33.76
C CYS A 116 33.68 -28.63 -34.04
N ASP A 117 32.89 -28.53 -32.97
CA ASP A 117 31.46 -28.29 -33.04
C ASP A 117 31.19 -26.81 -33.29
N ALA A 118 30.26 -26.52 -34.21
CA ALA A 118 29.80 -25.14 -34.42
C ALA A 118 28.99 -24.66 -33.21
N CYS A 119 29.11 -23.38 -32.86
CA CYS A 119 28.22 -22.77 -31.87
C CYS A 119 26.76 -22.90 -32.33
N PRO A 120 25.88 -23.53 -31.53
CA PRO A 120 24.48 -23.62 -31.89
C PRO A 120 23.81 -22.23 -31.85
N PRO A 121 22.62 -22.07 -32.48
CA PRO A 121 21.86 -20.83 -32.42
C PRO A 121 21.67 -20.32 -30.99
N GLY A 122 21.65 -19.00 -30.82
CA GLY A 122 21.63 -18.33 -29.53
C GLY A 122 22.99 -18.27 -28.83
N LYS A 123 24.06 -18.80 -29.44
CA LYS A 123 25.42 -18.76 -28.88
C LYS A 123 26.45 -18.27 -29.91
N TYR A 124 27.56 -17.74 -29.41
CA TYR A 124 28.69 -17.30 -30.22
C TYR A 124 30.03 -17.60 -29.54
N SER A 125 31.12 -17.65 -30.29
CA SER A 125 32.48 -17.74 -29.75
C SER A 125 33.42 -16.84 -30.53
N ALA A 126 33.91 -15.79 -29.89
CA ALA A 126 34.98 -14.95 -30.44
C ALA A 126 36.39 -15.54 -30.22
N THR A 127 36.48 -16.56 -29.36
CA THR A 127 37.76 -17.14 -28.94
C THR A 127 38.17 -18.23 -29.92
N VAL A 128 39.32 -18.04 -30.57
CA VAL A 128 40.03 -19.12 -31.27
C VAL A 128 40.52 -20.12 -30.24
N GLY A 129 40.26 -21.41 -30.45
CA GLY A 129 40.60 -22.48 -29.53
C GLY A 129 39.64 -22.66 -28.35
N ALA A 130 38.36 -22.29 -28.50
CA ALA A 130 37.39 -22.42 -27.41
C ALA A 130 37.24 -23.87 -26.91
N SER A 131 37.62 -24.10 -25.65
CA SER A 131 37.81 -25.44 -25.07
C SER A 131 36.68 -25.93 -24.15
N SER A 132 35.58 -25.19 -24.04
CA SER A 132 34.50 -25.50 -23.10
C SER A 132 33.13 -25.40 -23.75
N SER A 133 32.70 -24.18 -24.11
CA SER A 133 31.42 -23.94 -24.77
C SER A 133 31.35 -22.53 -25.34
N CYS A 134 30.37 -22.29 -26.20
CA CYS A 134 30.09 -20.96 -26.74
C CYS A 134 29.36 -20.06 -25.72
N SER A 135 29.62 -18.76 -25.79
CA SER A 135 28.95 -17.73 -24.99
C SER A 135 27.51 -17.54 -25.44
N LEU A 136 26.59 -17.38 -24.50
CA LEU A 136 25.17 -17.13 -24.81
C LEU A 136 24.96 -15.70 -25.31
N CYS A 137 24.04 -15.51 -26.26
CA CYS A 137 23.40 -14.22 -26.46
C CYS A 137 22.74 -13.78 -25.15
N LYS A 138 22.93 -12.52 -24.75
CA LYS A 138 22.36 -11.99 -23.51
C LYS A 138 20.82 -12.04 -23.54
N ALA A 139 20.19 -12.08 -22.36
CA ALA A 139 18.73 -11.97 -22.27
C ALA A 139 18.23 -10.71 -23.01
N GLY A 140 17.05 -10.82 -23.61
CA GLY A 140 16.49 -9.80 -24.51
C GLY A 140 17.05 -9.81 -25.94
N THR A 141 17.97 -10.72 -26.27
CA THR A 141 18.52 -10.87 -27.64
C THR A 141 18.45 -12.32 -28.10
N TYR A 142 18.33 -12.54 -29.41
CA TYR A 142 18.31 -13.87 -30.03
C TYR A 142 19.29 -13.95 -31.21
N SER A 143 19.73 -15.15 -31.55
CA SER A 143 20.48 -15.40 -32.77
C SER A 143 20.05 -16.72 -33.41
N SER A 144 19.72 -16.69 -34.69
CA SER A 144 19.43 -17.91 -35.47
C SER A 144 20.65 -18.45 -36.21
N SER A 145 21.81 -17.79 -36.07
CA SER A 145 23.03 -18.14 -36.78
C SER A 145 23.74 -19.31 -36.09
N VAL A 146 24.06 -20.35 -36.87
CA VAL A 146 24.98 -21.41 -36.46
C VAL A 146 26.42 -20.92 -36.68
N GLY A 147 27.31 -21.18 -35.74
CA GLY A 147 28.73 -20.80 -35.82
C GLY A 147 29.00 -19.32 -35.64
N ALA A 148 28.17 -18.60 -34.87
CA ALA A 148 28.35 -17.16 -34.67
C ALA A 148 29.69 -16.83 -34.00
N THR A 149 30.39 -15.82 -34.52
CA THR A 149 31.75 -15.47 -34.11
C THR A 149 31.82 -14.30 -33.12
N SER A 150 30.74 -13.51 -32.96
CA SER A 150 30.69 -12.41 -32.00
C SER A 150 29.28 -12.18 -31.46
N ALA A 151 29.21 -11.36 -30.40
CA ALA A 151 27.94 -10.94 -29.78
C ALA A 151 27.08 -10.06 -30.70
N ASP A 152 27.67 -9.45 -31.74
CA ASP A 152 26.97 -8.52 -32.64
C ASP A 152 25.90 -9.20 -33.49
N VAL A 153 26.03 -10.51 -33.67
CA VAL A 153 25.02 -11.37 -34.32
C VAL A 153 23.75 -11.53 -33.46
N CYS A 154 23.80 -11.23 -32.17
CA CYS A 154 22.65 -11.30 -31.28
C CYS A 154 21.69 -10.11 -31.54
N THR A 155 20.63 -10.39 -32.29
CA THR A 155 19.57 -9.43 -32.61
C THR A 155 18.72 -9.15 -31.39
N SER A 156 18.47 -7.87 -31.11
CA SER A 156 17.59 -7.47 -30.01
C SER A 156 16.14 -7.86 -30.27
N CYS A 157 15.44 -8.39 -29.27
CA CYS A 157 13.99 -8.55 -29.32
C CYS A 157 13.35 -7.17 -29.58
N PRO A 158 12.41 -7.05 -30.53
CA PRO A 158 11.78 -5.77 -30.86
C PRO A 158 11.00 -5.22 -29.66
N ALA A 159 10.70 -3.91 -29.68
CA ALA A 159 9.82 -3.29 -28.70
C ALA A 159 8.49 -4.06 -28.57
N SER A 160 7.85 -4.01 -27.40
CA SER A 160 6.70 -4.84 -26.97
C SER A 160 6.96 -6.34 -26.76
N THR A 161 8.19 -6.82 -26.99
CA THR A 161 8.60 -8.20 -26.71
C THR A 161 9.82 -8.25 -25.79
N TYR A 162 10.02 -9.39 -25.12
CA TYR A 162 11.16 -9.63 -24.22
C TYR A 162 11.61 -11.08 -24.30
N SER A 163 12.83 -11.35 -23.86
CA SER A 163 13.31 -12.72 -23.63
C SER A 163 14.00 -12.79 -22.28
N SER A 164 13.39 -13.49 -21.33
CA SER A 164 13.87 -13.57 -19.94
C SER A 164 15.13 -14.43 -19.81
N SER A 165 15.37 -15.35 -20.74
CA SER A 165 16.52 -16.23 -20.76
C SER A 165 17.59 -15.77 -21.75
N ALA A 166 18.86 -15.94 -21.36
CA ALA A 166 19.98 -15.85 -22.29
C ALA A 166 19.96 -17.06 -23.24
N GLY A 167 20.48 -16.89 -24.46
CA GLY A 167 20.62 -17.97 -25.43
C GLY A 167 19.40 -18.22 -26.32
N ALA A 168 18.52 -17.23 -26.51
CA ALA A 168 17.40 -17.35 -27.43
C ALA A 168 17.88 -17.63 -28.88
N SER A 169 17.33 -18.66 -29.51
CA SER A 169 17.76 -19.19 -30.81
C SER A 169 16.95 -18.68 -32.00
N SER A 170 15.86 -17.97 -31.77
CA SER A 170 14.94 -17.52 -32.83
C SER A 170 14.12 -16.30 -32.41
N PRO A 171 13.52 -15.57 -33.38
CA PRO A 171 12.59 -14.47 -33.07
C PRO A 171 11.38 -14.92 -32.26
N SER A 172 10.95 -16.18 -32.40
CA SER A 172 9.82 -16.74 -31.64
C SER A 172 10.08 -16.90 -30.14
N ALA A 173 11.34 -16.79 -29.70
CA ALA A 173 11.70 -16.75 -28.30
C ALA A 173 11.53 -15.36 -27.66
N CYS A 174 11.24 -14.33 -28.46
CA CYS A 174 10.82 -13.02 -27.98
C CYS A 174 9.32 -13.08 -27.67
N LEU A 175 8.99 -13.24 -26.40
CA LEU A 175 7.63 -13.30 -25.90
C LEU A 175 7.04 -11.88 -25.86
N SER A 176 5.79 -11.73 -26.25
CA SER A 176 5.06 -10.48 -26.04
C SER A 176 4.97 -10.15 -24.55
N CYS A 177 5.00 -8.87 -24.21
CA CYS A 177 4.72 -8.45 -22.85
C CYS A 177 3.32 -8.92 -22.41
N PRO A 178 3.20 -9.57 -21.23
CA PRO A 178 1.90 -9.97 -20.71
C PRO A 178 1.03 -8.74 -20.39
N ALA A 179 -0.28 -8.95 -20.24
CA ALA A 179 -1.21 -7.89 -19.84
C ALA A 179 -0.70 -7.15 -18.59
N SER A 180 -0.99 -5.85 -18.53
CA SER A 180 -0.51 -4.88 -17.52
C SER A 180 0.98 -4.56 -17.54
N SER A 181 1.70 -4.96 -18.60
CA SER A 181 3.11 -4.64 -18.79
C SER A 181 3.41 -4.13 -20.20
N PHE A 182 4.46 -3.33 -20.33
CA PHE A 182 4.87 -2.71 -21.57
C PHE A 182 6.40 -2.67 -21.68
N GLN A 183 6.88 -2.47 -22.90
CA GLN A 183 8.30 -2.21 -23.15
C GLN A 183 8.46 -1.36 -24.41
N THR A 184 9.14 -0.22 -24.27
CA THR A 184 9.41 0.73 -25.36
C THR A 184 10.72 0.45 -26.06
N SER A 185 11.67 -0.20 -25.37
CA SER A 185 13.03 -0.40 -25.86
C SER A 185 13.24 -1.81 -26.42
N ALA A 186 13.86 -1.90 -27.59
CA ALA A 186 14.35 -3.18 -28.09
C ALA A 186 15.44 -3.74 -27.16
N GLY A 187 15.53 -5.07 -27.06
CA GLY A 187 16.59 -5.74 -26.31
C GLY A 187 16.30 -5.96 -24.82
N SER A 188 15.05 -5.78 -24.38
CA SER A 188 14.71 -5.97 -22.97
C SER A 188 14.59 -7.44 -22.57
N SER A 189 15.08 -7.77 -21.38
CA SER A 189 14.91 -9.07 -20.74
C SER A 189 13.67 -9.16 -19.85
N VAL A 190 12.96 -8.06 -19.64
CA VAL A 190 11.77 -7.97 -18.79
C VAL A 190 10.80 -6.87 -19.27
N CYS A 191 9.51 -7.04 -19.02
CA CYS A 191 8.51 -6.00 -19.26
C CYS A 191 8.31 -5.16 -18.00
N SER A 192 8.10 -3.86 -18.19
CA SER A 192 7.81 -2.95 -17.08
C SER A 192 6.31 -2.95 -16.81
N HIS A 193 5.89 -2.96 -15.55
CA HIS A 193 4.48 -2.87 -15.21
C HIS A 193 3.92 -1.47 -15.51
N CYS A 194 2.67 -1.42 -15.96
CA CYS A 194 1.95 -0.15 -16.10
C CYS A 194 1.75 0.48 -14.72
N PRO A 195 2.04 1.79 -14.55
CA PRO A 195 1.84 2.47 -13.28
C PRO A 195 0.35 2.62 -12.94
N PRO A 196 0.00 2.93 -11.67
CA PRO A 196 -1.38 3.16 -11.26
C PRO A 196 -2.09 4.22 -12.13
N GLY A 197 -3.37 3.95 -12.39
CA GLY A 197 -4.22 4.70 -13.32
C GLY A 197 -3.99 4.40 -14.80
N THR A 198 -3.18 3.40 -15.14
CA THR A 198 -2.97 2.98 -16.53
C THR A 198 -3.04 1.47 -16.72
N ILE A 199 -3.43 1.03 -17.91
CA ILE A 199 -3.54 -0.37 -18.33
C ILE A 199 -2.85 -0.58 -19.68
N SER A 200 -2.35 -1.77 -19.99
CA SER A 200 -1.93 -2.11 -21.37
C SER A 200 -3.15 -2.58 -22.15
N GLN A 201 -3.35 -2.14 -23.39
CA GLN A 201 -4.46 -2.66 -24.21
C GLN A 201 -4.30 -4.17 -24.44
N ALA A 202 -5.43 -4.88 -24.56
CA ALA A 202 -5.49 -6.35 -24.72
C ALA A 202 -4.80 -6.90 -25.98
N SER A 203 -4.39 -6.04 -26.91
CA SER A 203 -3.55 -6.40 -28.04
C SER A 203 -2.09 -6.41 -27.59
N SER A 204 -1.48 -7.61 -27.57
CA SER A 204 -0.14 -7.96 -27.06
C SER A 204 1.06 -7.20 -27.66
N MET A 205 0.87 -6.04 -28.28
CA MET A 205 1.87 -5.18 -28.93
C MET A 205 1.81 -3.75 -28.38
N SER A 206 1.46 -3.58 -27.11
CA SER A 206 1.34 -2.26 -26.50
C SER A 206 2.71 -1.76 -26.01
N THR A 207 3.23 -0.72 -26.68
CA THR A 207 4.46 -0.02 -26.27
C THR A 207 4.18 1.08 -25.23
N VAL A 208 2.92 1.37 -24.93
CA VAL A 208 2.49 2.48 -24.05
C VAL A 208 1.29 2.06 -23.22
N CYS A 209 1.26 2.44 -21.94
CA CYS A 209 0.07 2.23 -21.10
C CYS A 209 -1.03 3.25 -21.44
N ALA A 210 -2.23 2.76 -21.70
CA ALA A 210 -3.44 3.56 -21.86
C ALA A 210 -3.91 4.08 -20.49
N GLN A 211 -4.29 5.35 -20.43
CA GLN A 211 -4.82 5.96 -19.21
C GLN A 211 -6.27 5.51 -18.98
N CYS A 212 -6.62 5.22 -17.73
CA CYS A 212 -8.02 5.06 -17.36
C CYS A 212 -8.76 6.37 -17.56
N VAL A 213 -9.91 6.31 -18.23
CA VAL A 213 -10.73 7.50 -18.48
C VAL A 213 -11.50 7.90 -17.23
N ALA A 214 -12.03 9.13 -17.19
CA ALA A 214 -12.94 9.58 -16.13
C ALA A 214 -14.03 8.53 -15.83
N GLY A 215 -14.37 8.37 -14.55
CA GLY A 215 -15.28 7.33 -14.06
C GLY A 215 -14.65 5.95 -13.90
N THR A 216 -13.37 5.77 -14.25
CA THR A 216 -12.64 4.51 -14.06
C THR A 216 -11.29 4.74 -13.38
N PHE A 217 -10.73 3.69 -12.78
CA PHE A 217 -9.44 3.74 -12.10
C PHE A 217 -8.67 2.41 -12.21
N ALA A 218 -7.37 2.46 -11.92
CA ALA A 218 -6.51 1.28 -11.74
C ALA A 218 -5.67 1.45 -10.47
N ALA A 219 -6.00 0.68 -9.42
CA ALA A 219 -5.48 0.85 -8.06
C ALA A 219 -3.97 0.59 -7.91
N SER A 220 -3.49 -0.49 -8.52
CA SER A 220 -2.13 -0.96 -8.38
C SER A 220 -1.41 -1.01 -9.72
N ALA A 221 -0.09 -0.95 -9.68
CA ALA A 221 0.73 -1.31 -10.82
C ALA A 221 0.57 -2.81 -11.10
N GLY A 222 0.42 -3.20 -12.36
CA GLY A 222 0.43 -4.61 -12.75
C GLY A 222 -0.80 -5.43 -12.37
N ILE A 223 -2.01 -4.84 -12.38
CA ILE A 223 -3.26 -5.59 -12.14
C ILE A 223 -3.36 -6.72 -13.17
N SER A 224 -3.15 -7.94 -12.72
CA SER A 224 -2.88 -9.13 -13.54
C SER A 224 -4.12 -9.89 -13.98
N SER A 225 -5.32 -9.41 -13.62
CA SER A 225 -6.57 -10.15 -13.84
C SER A 225 -7.62 -9.42 -14.67
N ASP A 226 -7.45 -8.13 -14.99
CA ASP A 226 -8.43 -7.42 -15.81
C ASP A 226 -7.77 -6.43 -16.77
N THR A 227 -7.95 -6.69 -18.06
CA THR A 227 -7.45 -5.87 -19.19
C THR A 227 -8.19 -4.53 -19.32
N THR A 228 -8.96 -4.14 -18.31
CA THR A 228 -9.87 -3.01 -18.32
C THR A 228 -9.75 -2.19 -17.04
N CYS A 229 -10.00 -0.88 -17.13
CA CYS A 229 -10.05 -0.02 -15.95
C CYS A 229 -11.31 -0.32 -15.14
N THR A 230 -11.17 -0.40 -13.81
CA THR A 230 -12.28 -0.65 -12.91
C THR A 230 -13.17 0.59 -12.83
N GLN A 231 -14.49 0.43 -12.95
CA GLN A 231 -15.43 1.53 -12.80
C GLN A 231 -15.51 2.00 -11.35
N CYS A 232 -15.67 3.31 -11.13
CA CYS A 232 -16.00 3.82 -9.81
C CYS A 232 -17.34 3.25 -9.35
N ALA A 233 -17.37 2.66 -8.16
CA ALA A 233 -18.58 2.13 -7.57
C ALA A 233 -19.53 3.28 -7.15
N ALA A 234 -20.80 2.95 -6.93
CA ALA A 234 -21.77 3.88 -6.36
C ALA A 234 -21.21 4.53 -5.08
N GLY A 235 -21.45 5.82 -4.92
CA GLY A 235 -20.90 6.65 -3.84
C GLY A 235 -19.49 7.18 -4.12
N SER A 236 -18.93 6.97 -5.32
CA SER A 236 -17.62 7.46 -5.71
C SER A 236 -17.56 7.91 -7.17
N TYR A 237 -16.63 8.78 -7.51
CA TYR A 237 -16.45 9.35 -8.85
C TYR A 237 -14.96 9.59 -9.17
N SER A 238 -14.64 9.78 -10.45
CA SER A 238 -13.30 10.14 -10.92
C SER A 238 -13.39 11.14 -12.06
N GLU A 239 -12.91 12.37 -11.85
CA GLU A 239 -13.03 13.47 -12.82
C GLU A 239 -11.91 13.50 -13.86
N GLN A 240 -10.77 12.91 -13.53
CA GLN A 240 -9.56 12.98 -14.34
C GLN A 240 -9.23 11.64 -14.96
N ASN A 241 -8.62 11.70 -16.15
CA ASN A 241 -7.95 10.54 -16.70
C ASN A 241 -6.77 10.15 -15.80
N LYS A 242 -6.35 8.89 -15.88
CA LYS A 242 -5.25 8.31 -15.11
C LYS A 242 -5.50 8.25 -13.59
N ALA A 243 -6.76 8.11 -13.17
CA ALA A 243 -7.07 7.95 -11.76
C ALA A 243 -6.58 6.59 -11.22
N SER A 244 -5.85 6.63 -10.11
CA SER A 244 -5.44 5.44 -9.37
C SER A 244 -6.43 5.06 -8.26
N THR A 245 -7.41 5.91 -7.97
CA THR A 245 -8.48 5.65 -7.01
C THR A 245 -9.68 6.53 -7.35
N CYS A 246 -10.88 6.12 -6.91
CA CYS A 246 -12.07 6.95 -7.00
C CYS A 246 -12.20 7.84 -5.77
N THR A 247 -12.69 9.07 -5.98
CA THR A 247 -13.01 10.01 -4.91
C THR A 247 -14.39 9.69 -4.37
N LEU A 248 -14.52 9.53 -3.06
CA LEU A 248 -15.82 9.29 -2.44
C LEU A 248 -16.68 10.56 -2.43
N CYS A 249 -17.99 10.42 -2.57
CA CYS A 249 -18.92 11.47 -2.21
C CYS A 249 -18.69 11.86 -0.74
N VAL A 250 -18.61 13.16 -0.45
CA VAL A 250 -18.40 13.65 0.92
C VAL A 250 -19.57 13.28 1.83
N ALA A 251 -19.34 13.30 3.15
CA ALA A 251 -20.39 13.11 4.14
C ALA A 251 -21.57 14.08 3.88
N GLY A 252 -22.79 13.62 4.16
CA GLY A 252 -24.03 14.31 3.79
C GLY A 252 -24.46 14.15 2.33
N LYS A 253 -23.71 13.41 1.50
CA LYS A 253 -24.09 13.11 0.11
C LYS A 253 -24.01 11.62 -0.22
N TYR A 254 -24.73 11.22 -1.26
CA TYR A 254 -24.69 9.87 -1.81
C TYR A 254 -24.72 9.89 -3.35
N SER A 255 -24.33 8.80 -4.01
CA SER A 255 -24.50 8.62 -5.45
C SER A 255 -24.85 7.17 -5.75
N GLN A 256 -25.89 6.94 -6.54
CA GLN A 256 -26.23 5.60 -7.05
C GLN A 256 -25.53 5.29 -8.38
N ALA A 257 -24.90 6.28 -9.01
CA ALA A 257 -24.26 6.11 -10.31
C ALA A 257 -22.97 5.30 -10.18
N THR A 258 -22.82 4.27 -11.01
CA THR A 258 -21.54 3.63 -11.28
C THR A 258 -20.82 4.40 -12.39
N ALA A 259 -19.49 4.29 -12.42
CA ALA A 259 -18.62 5.01 -13.35
C ALA A 259 -18.83 6.54 -13.34
N ALA A 260 -19.18 7.11 -12.19
CA ALA A 260 -19.45 8.54 -12.10
C ALA A 260 -18.19 9.37 -12.40
N THR A 261 -18.35 10.41 -13.22
CA THR A 261 -17.24 11.22 -13.72
C THR A 261 -17.10 12.57 -13.01
N SER A 262 -18.01 12.90 -12.10
CA SER A 262 -18.01 14.21 -11.44
C SER A 262 -18.63 14.17 -10.05
N SER A 263 -18.15 15.06 -9.21
CA SER A 263 -18.74 15.37 -7.89
C SER A 263 -20.20 15.82 -7.97
N SER A 264 -20.65 16.34 -9.12
CA SER A 264 -22.05 16.75 -9.33
C SER A 264 -23.04 15.60 -9.35
N THR A 265 -22.56 14.35 -9.52
CA THR A 265 -23.39 13.15 -9.36
C THR A 265 -23.69 12.82 -7.90
N CYS A 266 -22.97 13.41 -6.94
CA CYS A 266 -23.24 13.26 -5.52
C CYS A 266 -24.47 14.10 -5.12
N ILE A 267 -25.55 13.41 -4.80
CA ILE A 267 -26.84 13.95 -4.37
C ILE A 267 -26.78 14.28 -2.88
N SER A 268 -27.14 15.51 -2.52
CA SER A 268 -27.23 15.94 -1.12
C SER A 268 -28.37 15.26 -0.38
N CYS A 269 -28.13 14.82 0.85
CA CYS A 269 -29.19 14.43 1.77
C CYS A 269 -30.15 15.61 2.00
N ALA A 270 -31.46 15.32 2.06
CA ALA A 270 -32.47 16.32 2.31
C ALA A 270 -32.40 16.82 3.77
N PRO A 271 -32.87 18.05 4.06
CA PRO A 271 -33.06 18.50 5.45
C PRO A 271 -33.82 17.46 6.28
N GLY A 272 -33.46 17.33 7.55
CA GLY A 272 -33.98 16.30 8.46
C GLY A 272 -33.25 14.96 8.35
N THR A 273 -32.34 14.79 7.40
CA THR A 273 -31.52 13.57 7.26
C THR A 273 -30.03 13.90 7.27
N ALA A 274 -29.21 12.95 7.68
CA ALA A 274 -27.76 13.11 7.71
C ALA A 274 -27.04 11.84 7.25
N SER A 275 -25.91 11.99 6.56
CA SER A 275 -25.02 10.88 6.22
C SER A 275 -23.66 11.07 6.89
N PRO A 276 -23.36 10.32 7.98
CA PRO A 276 -22.16 10.53 8.78
C PRO A 276 -20.86 10.13 8.11
N SER A 277 -20.93 9.19 7.17
CA SER A 277 -19.76 8.66 6.48
C SER A 277 -19.72 9.11 5.02
N PRO A 278 -18.55 9.46 4.47
CA PRO A 278 -18.36 9.58 3.02
C PRO A 278 -18.68 8.27 2.29
N GLY A 279 -18.97 8.36 0.99
CA GLY A 279 -19.16 7.20 0.12
C GLY A 279 -20.56 6.60 0.13
N GLY A 280 -21.59 7.38 0.50
CA GLY A 280 -22.98 6.91 0.43
C GLY A 280 -23.34 6.41 -0.96
N SER A 281 -23.70 5.13 -1.09
CA SER A 281 -23.99 4.49 -2.39
C SER A 281 -25.47 4.53 -2.77
N SER A 282 -26.34 5.01 -1.88
CA SER A 282 -27.78 5.05 -2.08
C SER A 282 -28.46 6.04 -1.13
N PRO A 283 -29.75 6.37 -1.34
CA PRO A 283 -30.51 7.25 -0.46
C PRO A 283 -30.58 6.76 0.99
N SER A 284 -30.43 5.45 1.25
CA SER A 284 -30.44 4.91 2.61
C SER A 284 -29.20 5.30 3.42
N ALA A 285 -28.16 5.85 2.78
CA ALA A 285 -27.04 6.47 3.49
C ALA A 285 -27.45 7.76 4.21
N CYS A 286 -28.56 8.39 3.83
CA CYS A 286 -29.14 9.54 4.51
C CYS A 286 -30.08 9.03 5.63
N VAL A 287 -29.56 9.00 6.86
CA VAL A 287 -30.30 8.52 8.03
C VAL A 287 -31.17 9.64 8.58
N PRO A 288 -32.46 9.40 8.85
CA PRO A 288 -33.36 10.41 9.43
C PRO A 288 -32.96 10.76 10.85
N CYS A 289 -32.96 12.05 11.18
CA CYS A 289 -32.74 12.50 12.55
C CYS A 289 -33.86 12.01 13.45
N GLN A 290 -33.46 11.37 14.56
CA GLN A 290 -34.38 10.83 15.55
C GLN A 290 -34.92 11.94 16.45
N PRO A 291 -36.02 11.68 17.19
CA PRO A 291 -36.55 12.64 18.16
C PRO A 291 -35.45 13.15 19.11
N GLY A 292 -35.47 14.45 19.40
CA GLY A 292 -34.42 15.16 20.14
C GLY A 292 -33.28 15.70 19.27
N PHE A 293 -33.26 15.39 17.97
CA PHE A 293 -32.24 15.86 17.02
C PHE A 293 -32.87 16.42 15.74
N TYR A 294 -32.14 17.29 15.05
CA TYR A 294 -32.56 17.91 13.80
C TYR A 294 -31.39 18.11 12.82
N ALA A 295 -31.72 18.29 11.54
CA ALA A 295 -30.75 18.70 10.51
C ALA A 295 -31.37 19.79 9.63
N ALA A 296 -30.96 21.05 9.83
CA ALA A 296 -31.56 22.18 9.13
C ALA A 296 -31.11 22.30 7.66
N ALA A 297 -29.84 22.04 7.38
CA ALA A 297 -29.27 22.19 6.05
C ALA A 297 -29.40 20.90 5.24
N SER A 298 -29.55 21.05 3.93
CA SER A 298 -29.26 19.96 2.98
C SER A 298 -27.78 19.61 3.05
N SER A 299 -27.43 18.36 2.74
CA SER A 299 -26.06 17.84 2.84
C SER A 299 -25.49 17.77 4.27
N SER A 300 -26.33 17.61 5.29
CA SER A 300 -25.87 17.47 6.68
C SER A 300 -25.09 16.16 6.87
N SER A 301 -23.91 16.24 7.49
CA SER A 301 -23.13 15.05 7.88
C SER A 301 -23.57 14.49 9.23
N SER A 302 -24.27 15.25 10.07
CA SER A 302 -24.72 14.80 11.38
C SER A 302 -26.04 15.43 11.77
N CYS A 303 -26.82 14.71 12.57
CA CYS A 303 -27.98 15.27 13.25
C CYS A 303 -27.55 16.05 14.49
N THR A 304 -27.99 17.29 14.61
CA THR A 304 -27.68 18.20 15.71
C THR A 304 -28.68 18.01 16.83
N ILE A 305 -28.22 17.94 18.08
CA ILE A 305 -29.09 17.81 19.25
C ILE A 305 -29.90 19.10 19.46
N CYS A 306 -31.17 18.99 19.83
CA CYS A 306 -31.97 20.16 20.21
C CYS A 306 -31.40 20.81 21.48
N PRO A 307 -31.11 22.11 21.49
CA PRO A 307 -30.62 22.78 22.68
C PRO A 307 -31.68 22.80 23.80
N ALA A 308 -31.24 23.05 25.02
CA ALA A 308 -32.13 23.28 26.15
C ALA A 308 -33.19 24.35 25.82
N GLY A 309 -34.38 24.21 26.40
CA GLY A 309 -35.55 25.03 26.08
C GLY A 309 -36.26 24.65 24.77
N SER A 310 -35.79 23.66 24.03
CA SER A 310 -36.39 23.23 22.76
C SER A 310 -36.47 21.71 22.64
N TYR A 311 -37.32 21.22 21.75
CA TYR A 311 -37.54 19.79 21.51
C TYR A 311 -37.79 19.48 20.03
N ALA A 312 -37.58 18.23 19.62
CA ALA A 312 -37.96 17.72 18.31
C ALA A 312 -38.67 16.37 18.48
N GLN A 313 -39.96 16.29 18.10
CA GLN A 313 -40.75 15.07 18.31
C GLN A 313 -40.78 14.13 17.12
N GLN A 314 -40.67 14.71 15.92
CA GLN A 314 -40.82 13.97 14.68
C GLN A 314 -39.46 13.46 14.23
N THR A 315 -39.46 12.28 13.62
CA THR A 315 -38.32 11.88 12.80
C THR A 315 -38.17 12.85 11.63
N GLN A 316 -36.95 13.04 11.15
CA GLN A 316 -36.64 14.01 10.08
C GLN A 316 -36.93 15.47 10.44
N SER A 317 -36.79 15.84 11.71
CA SER A 317 -36.94 17.24 12.12
C SER A 317 -35.87 18.12 11.47
N THR A 318 -36.28 19.24 10.88
CA THR A 318 -35.40 20.25 10.28
C THR A 318 -35.07 21.39 11.23
N SER A 319 -35.78 21.48 12.36
CA SER A 319 -35.58 22.46 13.41
C SER A 319 -36.14 21.93 14.74
N CYS A 320 -35.78 22.59 15.84
CA CYS A 320 -36.36 22.32 17.15
C CYS A 320 -37.50 23.31 17.44
N ALA A 321 -38.60 22.79 17.97
CA ALA A 321 -39.69 23.59 18.50
C ALA A 321 -39.32 24.09 19.89
N LEU A 322 -39.56 25.38 20.17
CA LEU A 322 -39.33 25.96 21.49
C LEU A 322 -40.43 25.51 22.46
N CYS A 323 -40.07 25.31 23.72
CA CYS A 323 -41.07 25.13 24.78
C CYS A 323 -41.93 26.40 24.91
N PRO A 324 -43.25 26.26 25.06
CA PRO A 324 -44.15 27.41 25.20
C PRO A 324 -43.88 28.19 26.49
N ALA A 325 -44.33 29.45 26.52
CA ALA A 325 -44.21 30.29 27.71
C ALA A 325 -44.86 29.64 28.94
N GLY A 326 -44.27 29.86 30.11
CA GLY A 326 -44.65 29.18 31.36
C GLY A 326 -44.07 27.77 31.52
N THR A 327 -43.31 27.27 30.54
CA THR A 327 -42.63 25.95 30.61
C THR A 327 -41.14 26.07 30.31
N PHE A 328 -40.33 25.12 30.79
CA PHE A 328 -38.89 25.11 30.60
C PHE A 328 -38.33 23.70 30.38
N ILE A 329 -37.14 23.62 29.78
CA ILE A 329 -36.31 22.40 29.71
C ILE A 329 -34.86 22.79 29.97
N GLY A 330 -34.25 22.28 31.04
CA GLY A 330 -32.85 22.56 31.38
C GLY A 330 -31.81 21.75 30.60
N THR A 331 -32.23 20.69 29.90
CA THR A 331 -31.33 19.74 29.21
C THR A 331 -31.52 19.75 27.70
N ALA A 332 -30.43 19.59 26.95
CA ALA A 332 -30.51 19.36 25.51
C ALA A 332 -31.11 17.97 25.18
N GLY A 333 -31.62 17.81 23.96
CA GLY A 333 -32.06 16.52 23.40
C GLY A 333 -33.50 16.14 23.72
N ALA A 334 -34.34 17.09 24.12
CA ALA A 334 -35.73 16.79 24.43
C ALA A 334 -36.48 16.28 23.18
N SER A 335 -37.10 15.12 23.32
CA SER A 335 -37.76 14.40 22.23
C SER A 335 -39.26 14.64 22.16
N SER A 336 -39.85 15.44 23.06
CA SER A 336 -41.29 15.70 23.09
C SER A 336 -41.64 17.00 23.82
N ALA A 337 -42.79 17.58 23.50
CA ALA A 337 -43.35 18.74 24.22
C ALA A 337 -43.69 18.38 25.67
N SER A 338 -43.97 17.11 25.96
CA SER A 338 -44.22 16.64 27.32
C SER A 338 -43.01 16.74 28.24
N MET A 339 -41.80 16.91 27.68
CA MET A 339 -40.62 17.21 28.47
C MET A 339 -40.54 18.68 28.90
N CYS A 340 -41.33 19.57 28.28
CA CYS A 340 -41.46 20.97 28.71
C CYS A 340 -42.17 21.01 30.07
N SER A 341 -41.40 21.20 31.12
CA SER A 341 -41.90 21.21 32.49
C SER A 341 -42.51 22.57 32.81
N SER A 342 -43.74 22.59 33.32
CA SER A 342 -44.35 23.84 33.78
C SER A 342 -43.55 24.45 34.92
N CYS A 343 -43.44 25.78 34.93
CA CYS A 343 -42.82 26.47 36.05
C CYS A 343 -43.60 26.19 37.34
N PRO A 344 -42.93 25.76 38.42
CA PRO A 344 -43.60 25.51 39.69
C PRO A 344 -44.19 26.81 40.26
N ALA A 345 -45.17 26.68 41.14
CA ALA A 345 -45.70 27.80 41.90
C ALA A 345 -44.54 28.58 42.59
N GLY A 346 -44.68 29.89 42.66
CA GLY A 346 -43.63 30.82 43.10
C GLY A 346 -42.60 31.16 42.01
N SER A 347 -42.75 30.66 40.79
CA SER A 347 -41.87 30.99 39.67
C SER A 347 -42.67 31.25 38.39
N TYR A 348 -42.00 31.84 37.41
CA TYR A 348 -42.55 32.15 36.10
C TYR A 348 -41.46 32.07 35.03
N THR A 349 -41.83 32.03 33.76
CA THR A 349 -40.89 32.29 32.68
C THR A 349 -41.54 33.01 31.50
N GLU A 350 -40.82 33.98 30.94
CA GLU A 350 -41.31 34.85 29.88
C GLU A 350 -40.86 34.34 28.50
N GLY A 351 -41.80 34.28 27.57
CA GLY A 351 -41.54 33.84 26.20
C GLY A 351 -41.30 32.34 26.04
N ALA A 352 -41.16 31.92 24.79
CA ALA A 352 -40.87 30.54 24.44
C ALA A 352 -39.36 30.25 24.53
N GLY A 353 -38.98 28.99 24.78
CA GLY A 353 -37.58 28.56 24.73
C GLY A 353 -36.83 28.63 26.05
N SER A 354 -37.55 28.69 27.17
CA SER A 354 -36.94 28.89 28.49
C SER A 354 -36.16 27.66 28.95
N THR A 355 -34.98 27.87 29.51
CA THR A 355 -34.11 26.80 30.04
C THR A 355 -34.25 26.61 31.55
N ALA A 356 -34.82 27.59 32.25
CA ALA A 356 -35.12 27.57 33.67
C ALA A 356 -36.27 28.53 33.98
N CYS A 357 -36.88 28.38 35.15
CA CYS A 357 -37.87 29.32 35.65
C CYS A 357 -37.21 30.41 36.50
N THR A 358 -37.75 31.61 36.41
CA THR A 358 -37.40 32.76 37.25
C THR A 358 -38.27 32.76 38.49
N LEU A 359 -37.68 32.89 39.67
CA LEU A 359 -38.44 32.97 40.91
C LEU A 359 -39.18 34.31 41.01
N CYS A 360 -40.39 34.30 41.58
CA CYS A 360 -41.07 35.54 41.95
C CYS A 360 -40.19 36.34 42.92
N PRO A 361 -40.04 37.65 42.71
CA PRO A 361 -39.22 38.49 43.57
C PRO A 361 -39.75 38.50 45.01
N ALA A 362 -38.86 38.79 45.97
CA ALA A 362 -39.25 38.95 47.36
C ALA A 362 -40.39 39.98 47.49
N GLY A 363 -41.29 39.76 48.44
CA GLY A 363 -42.50 40.56 48.62
C GLY A 363 -43.66 40.16 47.70
N THR A 364 -43.46 39.22 46.77
CA THR A 364 -44.50 38.70 45.88
C THR A 364 -44.62 37.18 45.97
N TYR A 365 -45.77 36.63 45.59
CA TYR A 365 -46.05 35.20 45.56
C TYR A 365 -46.83 34.82 44.30
N ASN A 366 -46.75 33.56 43.89
CA ASN A 366 -47.58 33.02 42.81
C ASN A 366 -48.02 31.60 43.15
N GLU A 367 -49.33 31.33 43.18
CA GLU A 367 -49.87 30.01 43.53
C GLU A 367 -50.07 29.12 42.30
N ASN A 368 -50.01 29.70 41.10
CA ASN A 368 -50.25 29.02 39.85
C ASN A 368 -48.96 28.40 39.31
N THR A 369 -49.06 27.14 38.88
CA THR A 369 -48.04 26.52 38.05
C THR A 369 -48.16 27.01 36.60
N GLY A 370 -47.06 27.01 35.87
CA GLY A 370 -47.04 27.39 34.45
C GLY A 370 -47.16 28.90 34.20
N ALA A 371 -46.80 29.74 35.17
CA ALA A 371 -46.87 31.19 34.97
C ALA A 371 -45.92 31.67 33.86
N SER A 372 -46.48 32.39 32.89
CA SER A 372 -45.81 32.81 31.66
C SER A 372 -45.30 34.27 31.71
N SER A 373 -45.45 34.94 32.84
CA SER A 373 -45.03 36.33 33.01
C SER A 373 -44.84 36.72 34.47
N SER A 374 -43.99 37.72 34.69
CA SER A 374 -43.76 38.34 36.01
C SER A 374 -45.04 38.91 36.64
N SER A 375 -46.03 39.30 35.83
CA SER A 375 -47.34 39.78 36.31
C SER A 375 -48.16 38.72 37.06
N ALA A 376 -47.80 37.44 36.95
CA ALA A 376 -48.40 36.38 37.77
C ALA A 376 -47.93 36.41 39.24
N CYS A 377 -46.83 37.13 39.54
CA CYS A 377 -46.35 37.32 40.90
C CYS A 377 -47.16 38.43 41.59
N LEU A 378 -48.12 38.00 42.42
CA LEU A 378 -48.99 38.88 43.17
C LEU A 378 -48.26 39.43 44.41
N PRO A 379 -48.39 40.72 44.72
CA PRO A 379 -47.74 41.29 45.90
C PRO A 379 -48.37 40.76 47.20
N CYS A 380 -47.55 40.52 48.22
CA CYS A 380 -48.03 40.26 49.58
C CYS A 380 -48.94 41.43 50.03
N ARG A 381 -50.06 41.11 50.66
CA ARG A 381 -51.02 42.13 51.13
C ARG A 381 -50.40 43.05 52.19
N ALA A 382 -50.99 44.24 52.37
CA ALA A 382 -50.64 45.09 53.52
C ALA A 382 -50.79 44.32 54.83
N GLY A 383 -49.91 44.62 55.81
CA GLY A 383 -49.82 43.88 57.08
C GLY A 383 -49.00 42.58 57.00
N THR A 384 -48.57 42.16 55.81
CA THR A 384 -47.64 41.03 55.64
C THR A 384 -46.38 41.45 54.87
N TYR A 385 -45.35 40.60 54.89
CA TYR A 385 -44.08 40.79 54.18
C TYR A 385 -43.52 39.44 53.68
N GLY A 386 -42.77 39.46 52.57
CA GLY A 386 -42.12 38.27 52.02
C GLY A 386 -40.61 38.47 51.87
N GLN A 387 -39.80 37.83 52.71
CA GLN A 387 -38.33 38.03 52.69
C GLN A 387 -37.62 37.27 51.57
N ASN A 388 -38.16 36.11 51.20
CA ASN A 388 -37.51 35.21 50.25
C ASN A 388 -38.17 35.30 48.87
N GLN A 389 -37.36 35.10 47.83
CA GLN A 389 -37.86 34.87 46.47
C GLN A 389 -38.54 33.50 46.39
N GLY A 390 -39.44 33.33 45.42
CA GLY A 390 -40.03 32.02 45.14
C GLY A 390 -41.23 31.64 46.01
N ALA A 391 -41.88 32.60 46.67
CA ALA A 391 -43.05 32.31 47.49
C ALA A 391 -44.18 31.71 46.64
N ASN A 392 -44.60 30.50 47.00
CA ASN A 392 -45.55 29.70 46.20
C ASN A 392 -46.98 29.73 46.74
N SER A 393 -47.22 30.43 47.84
CA SER A 393 -48.54 30.66 48.40
C SER A 393 -48.58 31.97 49.19
N MET A 394 -49.76 32.56 49.30
CA MET A 394 -50.00 33.72 50.16
C MET A 394 -49.62 33.45 51.63
N THR A 395 -49.67 32.20 52.07
CA THR A 395 -49.26 31.78 53.43
C THR A 395 -47.75 31.96 53.69
N MET A 396 -46.94 32.07 52.64
CA MET A 396 -45.50 32.38 52.77
C MET A 396 -45.24 33.88 52.95
N CYS A 397 -46.27 34.74 52.83
CA CYS A 397 -46.20 36.12 53.28
C CYS A 397 -46.44 36.16 54.79
N LEU A 398 -45.38 36.43 55.56
CA LEU A 398 -45.41 36.47 57.01
C LEU A 398 -46.13 37.72 57.50
N GLU A 399 -46.98 37.60 58.51
CA GLU A 399 -47.58 38.77 59.16
C GLU A 399 -46.51 39.60 59.87
N CYS A 400 -46.67 40.93 59.86
CA CYS A 400 -45.77 41.80 60.59
C CYS A 400 -45.77 41.45 62.08
N PRO A 401 -44.59 41.27 62.70
CA PRO A 401 -44.51 41.00 64.12
C PRO A 401 -45.01 42.19 64.93
N ILE A 402 -45.31 41.93 66.20
CA ILE A 402 -45.72 42.94 67.18
C ILE A 402 -44.71 44.10 67.19
N GLY A 403 -45.22 45.32 67.18
CA GLY A 403 -44.41 46.54 67.15
C GLY A 403 -43.93 46.95 65.74
N GLU A 404 -44.34 46.24 64.69
CA GLU A 404 -44.05 46.58 63.29
C GLU A 404 -45.33 46.57 62.43
N TYR A 405 -45.34 47.34 61.33
CA TYR A 405 -46.46 47.42 60.39
C TYR A 405 -45.99 47.42 58.93
N SER A 406 -46.92 47.16 58.02
CA SER A 406 -46.72 47.21 56.56
C SER A 406 -47.91 47.90 55.90
N SER A 407 -47.72 49.16 55.47
CA SER A 407 -48.79 49.99 54.90
C SER A 407 -48.96 49.88 53.39
N SER A 408 -48.09 49.13 52.73
CA SER A 408 -48.12 48.95 51.28
C SER A 408 -48.07 47.46 50.95
N THR A 409 -48.61 47.08 49.81
CA THR A 409 -48.45 45.72 49.29
C THR A 409 -47.01 45.51 48.80
N GLY A 410 -46.55 44.25 48.74
CA GLY A 410 -45.25 43.93 48.14
C GLY A 410 -44.04 44.13 49.06
N GLN A 411 -44.26 44.37 50.35
CA GLN A 411 -43.17 44.65 51.29
C GLN A 411 -42.29 43.41 51.52
N ILE A 412 -40.97 43.62 51.55
CA ILE A 412 -39.98 42.56 51.84
C ILE A 412 -39.60 42.51 53.32
N LYS A 413 -39.95 43.55 54.08
CA LYS A 413 -39.72 43.69 55.52
C LYS A 413 -40.78 44.62 56.11
N CYS A 414 -41.12 44.44 57.37
CA CYS A 414 -42.00 45.37 58.08
C CYS A 414 -41.25 46.60 58.59
N THR A 415 -42.01 47.67 58.79
CA THR A 415 -41.53 48.95 59.32
C THR A 415 -41.81 48.99 60.81
N ALA A 416 -40.79 49.26 61.63
CA ALA A 416 -40.99 49.39 63.07
C ALA A 416 -41.84 50.61 63.42
N CYS A 417 -42.67 50.48 64.45
CA CYS A 417 -43.35 51.61 65.06
C CYS A 417 -42.31 52.62 65.59
N PRO A 418 -42.59 53.93 65.54
CA PRO A 418 -41.70 54.96 66.10
C PRO A 418 -41.43 54.73 67.59
N LEU A 419 -40.26 55.18 68.06
CA LEU A 419 -39.91 55.11 69.48
C LEU A 419 -40.97 55.80 70.35
N GLY A 420 -41.22 55.25 71.54
CA GLY A 420 -42.29 55.72 72.43
C GLY A 420 -43.71 55.30 72.01
N THR A 421 -43.83 54.39 71.03
CA THR A 421 -45.09 53.74 70.67
C THR A 421 -44.99 52.22 70.74
N TYR A 422 -46.13 51.53 70.88
CA TYR A 422 -46.24 50.07 70.97
C TYR A 422 -47.43 49.56 70.16
N MET A 423 -47.45 48.27 69.81
CA MET A 423 -48.54 47.68 69.02
C MET A 423 -48.90 46.29 69.53
N LYS A 424 -50.17 46.10 69.90
CA LYS A 424 -50.62 44.88 70.61
C LYS A 424 -50.86 43.66 69.71
N LEU A 425 -51.18 43.88 68.44
CA LEU A 425 -51.56 42.82 67.51
C LEU A 425 -50.56 42.72 66.35
N PRO A 426 -50.20 41.50 65.91
CA PRO A 426 -49.43 41.30 64.69
C PRO A 426 -50.29 41.65 63.45
N GLY A 427 -49.65 41.77 62.29
CA GLY A 427 -50.33 41.96 61.01
C GLY A 427 -50.84 43.39 60.74
N SER A 428 -50.32 44.39 61.45
CA SER A 428 -50.81 45.76 61.32
C SER A 428 -50.53 46.39 59.95
N THR A 429 -51.53 47.08 59.40
CA THR A 429 -51.48 47.71 58.08
C THR A 429 -51.20 49.22 58.11
N SER A 430 -51.08 49.84 59.29
CA SER A 430 -50.97 51.30 59.37
C SER A 430 -50.20 51.78 60.59
N LEU A 431 -49.47 52.88 60.42
CA LEU A 431 -48.80 53.62 61.48
C LEU A 431 -49.77 54.07 62.58
N THR A 432 -51.04 54.32 62.25
CA THR A 432 -52.08 54.74 63.21
C THR A 432 -52.36 53.70 64.30
N ASN A 433 -51.97 52.45 64.08
CA ASN A 433 -52.13 51.39 65.06
C ASN A 433 -50.96 51.31 66.06
N CYS A 434 -49.89 52.11 65.85
CA CYS A 434 -48.84 52.33 66.84
C CYS A 434 -49.39 53.26 67.93
N LEU A 435 -49.65 52.70 69.10
CA LEU A 435 -50.23 53.41 70.25
C LEU A 435 -49.12 54.10 71.05
N SER A 436 -49.31 55.37 71.44
CA SER A 436 -48.34 56.09 72.25
C SER A 436 -48.26 55.54 73.68
N CYS A 437 -47.04 55.50 74.22
CA CYS A 437 -46.83 55.23 75.63
C CYS A 437 -47.43 56.33 76.51
N SER A 438 -47.98 55.93 77.66
CA SER A 438 -48.49 56.89 78.65
C SER A 438 -47.32 57.61 79.34
N PRO A 439 -47.52 58.83 79.85
CA PRO A 439 -46.46 59.55 80.59
C PRO A 439 -45.87 58.68 81.71
N GLY A 440 -44.55 58.56 81.75
CA GLY A 440 -43.82 57.70 82.70
C GLY A 440 -43.51 56.27 82.20
N SER A 441 -43.78 55.96 80.93
CA SER A 441 -43.43 54.68 80.30
C SER A 441 -42.72 54.86 78.96
N PHE A 442 -41.90 53.90 78.55
CA PHE A 442 -41.07 53.94 77.34
C PHE A 442 -41.16 52.64 76.51
N SER A 443 -40.75 52.73 75.24
CA SER A 443 -40.65 51.62 74.29
C SER A 443 -39.48 51.91 73.34
N ASP A 444 -38.38 51.15 73.50
CA ASP A 444 -37.12 51.35 72.78
C ASP A 444 -37.01 50.54 71.47
N GLY A 445 -38.09 49.85 71.09
CA GLY A 445 -38.14 49.01 69.91
C GLY A 445 -39.52 48.39 69.70
N PRO A 446 -39.65 47.43 68.76
CA PRO A 446 -40.91 46.73 68.51
C PRO A 446 -41.40 46.03 69.78
N SER A 447 -42.53 46.46 70.34
CA SER A 447 -43.04 45.96 71.61
C SER A 447 -44.57 45.82 71.64
N ALA A 448 -45.06 44.86 72.43
CA ALA A 448 -46.49 44.65 72.67
C ALA A 448 -47.08 45.62 73.72
N SER A 449 -46.21 46.30 74.48
CA SER A 449 -46.55 47.14 75.62
C SER A 449 -45.37 48.05 75.98
N CYS A 450 -45.67 49.20 76.59
CA CYS A 450 -44.64 50.08 77.15
C CYS A 450 -44.13 49.54 78.49
N SER A 451 -42.84 49.76 78.76
CA SER A 451 -42.19 49.49 80.04
C SER A 451 -42.24 50.75 80.91
N TRP A 452 -42.50 50.63 82.21
CA TRP A 452 -42.44 51.78 83.11
C TRP A 452 -40.98 52.21 83.35
N CYS A 453 -40.76 53.53 83.41
CA CYS A 453 -39.44 54.12 83.62
C CYS A 453 -38.86 53.83 85.01
#